data_AF-A0A2V2YXX6-F1
#
_entry.id   AF-A0A2V2YXX6-F1
#
_cell.length_a   1.000
_cell.length_b   1.000
_cell.length_c   1.000
_cell.angle_alpha   90.00
_cell.angle_beta   90.00
_cell.angle_gamma   90.00
#
_symmetry.space_group_name_H-M   'P 1'
#
loop_
_entity.id
_entity.type
_entity.pdbx_description
1 polymer ?
#
loop_
_entity_poly.entity_id
_entity_poly.type
_entity_poly.pdbx_seq_one_letter_code
_entity_poly.pdbx_strand_id
1 'polypeptide(L)' 'MGLTLKQARQLAGLTQKEVAEVLGVHTHTYMKWERNPEEMSVGTAKQFSRIVKVEVNEIFFEDQSNLIRQNGGEQYVG' A
#
# COMPACT_ATOMS: atom_id res chain seq x y z
N MET A 1 11.75 0.12 5.72
CA MET A 1 11.22 0.91 4.58
C MET A 1 10.56 -0.09 3.64
N GLY A 2 9.23 -0.04 3.48
CA GLY A 2 8.48 -0.95 2.61
C GLY A 2 7.91 -0.23 1.39
N LEU A 3 7.53 -0.99 0.37
CA LEU A 3 6.88 -0.48 -0.84
C LEU A 3 5.39 -0.27 -0.61
N THR A 4 4.84 0.87 -1.00
CA THR A 4 3.38 1.02 -1.10
C THR A 4 2.80 0.08 -2.16
N LEU A 5 1.51 -0.23 -2.07
CA LEU A 5 0.78 -0.99 -3.11
C LEU A 5 1.00 -0.42 -4.52
N LYS A 6 0.93 0.91 -4.64
CA LYS A 6 1.15 1.61 -5.91
C LYS A 6 2.56 1.39 -6.44
N GLN A 7 3.59 1.53 -5.59
CA GLN A 7 4.98 1.32 -6.00
C GLN A 7 5.22 -0.13 -6.41
N ALA A 8 4.77 -1.09 -5.62
CA ALA A 8 4.94 -2.51 -5.92
C ALA A 8 4.30 -2.88 -7.26
N ARG A 9 3.08 -2.38 -7.52
CA ARG A 9 2.41 -2.55 -8.81
C ARG A 9 3.19 -1.91 -9.96
N GLN A 10 3.66 -0.68 -9.80
CA GLN A 10 4.40 0.05 -10.84
C GLN A 10 5.73 -0.63 -11.18
N LEU A 11 6.44 -1.15 -10.17
CA LEU A 11 7.66 -1.94 -10.35
C LEU A 11 7.38 -3.26 -11.09
N ALA A 12 6.21 -3.86 -10.87
CA ALA A 12 5.75 -5.01 -11.63
C ALA A 12 5.26 -4.67 -13.07
N GLY A 13 5.24 -3.39 -13.45
CA GLY A 13 4.80 -2.96 -14.78
C GLY A 13 3.29 -3.07 -15.02
N LEU A 14 2.49 -3.17 -13.96
CA LEU A 14 1.05 -3.42 -14.04
C LEU A 14 0.24 -2.13 -13.89
N THR A 15 -0.92 -2.07 -14.54
CA THR A 15 -1.95 -1.05 -14.35
C THR A 15 -2.90 -1.42 -13.21
N GLN A 16 -3.63 -0.43 -12.68
CA GLN A 16 -4.65 -0.70 -11.65
C GLN A 16 -5.74 -1.66 -12.15
N LYS A 17 -6.07 -1.58 -13.44
CA LYS A 17 -7.07 -2.44 -14.09
C LYS A 17 -6.59 -3.89 -14.13
N GLU A 18 -5.36 -4.14 -14.56
CA GLU A 18 -4.80 -5.50 -14.63
C GLU A 18 -4.73 -6.15 -13.24
N VAL A 19 -4.27 -5.43 -12.22
CA VAL A 19 -4.25 -5.98 -10.86
C VAL A 19 -5.66 -6.28 -10.36
N ALA A 20 -6.63 -5.40 -10.61
CA ALA A 20 -8.02 -5.61 -10.21
C ALA A 20 -8.65 -6.83 -10.91
N GLU A 21 -8.39 -7.01 -12.20
CA GLU A 21 -8.82 -8.18 -12.98
C GLU A 21 -8.25 -9.49 -12.41
N VAL A 22 -6.95 -9.52 -12.09
CA VAL A 22 -6.32 -10.72 -11.50
C VAL A 22 -6.81 -11.00 -10.08
N LEU A 23 -7.09 -9.96 -9.28
CA LEU A 23 -7.67 -10.10 -7.94
C LEU A 23 -9.18 -10.37 -7.95
N GLY A 24 -9.83 -10.31 -9.11
CA GLY A 24 -11.29 -10.52 -9.23
C GLY A 24 -12.12 -9.42 -8.58
N VAL A 25 -11.65 -8.17 -8.59
CA VAL A 25 -12.34 -7.00 -8.00
C VAL A 25 -12.53 -5.88 -9.01
N HIS A 26 -13.35 -4.90 -8.68
CA HIS A 26 -13.47 -3.69 -9.50
C HIS A 26 -12.21 -2.84 -9.42
N THR A 27 -11.83 -2.20 -10.53
CA THR A 27 -10.68 -1.27 -10.58
C THR A 27 -10.75 -0.17 -9.52
N HIS A 28 -11.96 0.33 -9.22
CA HIS A 28 -12.16 1.34 -8.19
C HIS A 28 -11.91 0.80 -6.76
N THR A 29 -12.22 -0.47 -6.51
CA THR A 29 -11.88 -1.16 -5.25
C THR A 29 -10.37 -1.21 -5.06
N TYR A 30 -9.63 -1.62 -6.10
CA TYR A 30 -8.17 -1.64 -6.03
C TYR A 30 -7.57 -0.23 -5.89
N MET A 31 -8.12 0.77 -6.60
CA MET A 31 -7.73 2.17 -6.43
C MET A 31 -7.94 2.67 -5.00
N LYS A 32 -9.02 2.25 -4.34
CA LYS A 32 -9.28 2.56 -2.93
C LYS A 32 -8.22 1.94 -2.04
N TRP A 33 -7.84 0.69 -2.27
CA TRP A 33 -6.78 0.04 -1.51
C TRP A 33 -5.42 0.71 -1.67
N GLU A 34 -5.06 1.23 -2.85
CA GLU A 34 -3.80 2.01 -2.99
C GLU A 34 -3.77 3.27 -2.11
N ARG A 35 -4.93 3.81 -1.72
CA ARG A 35 -5.07 4.97 -0.82
C ARG A 35 -5.24 4.57 0.64
N ASN A 36 -5.94 3.46 0.88
CA ASN A 36 -6.31 2.91 2.18
C ASN A 36 -5.88 1.43 2.24
N PRO A 37 -4.57 1.12 2.35
CA PRO A 37 -4.08 -0.25 2.25
C PRO A 37 -4.61 -1.17 3.35
N GLU A 38 -5.01 -0.62 4.50
CA GLU A 38 -5.58 -1.31 5.65
C GLU A 38 -6.97 -1.90 5.39
N GLU A 39 -7.67 -1.42 4.36
CA GLU A 39 -8.95 -1.98 3.93
C GLU A 39 -8.78 -3.25 3.08
N MET A 40 -7.57 -3.58 2.65
CA MET A 40 -7.29 -4.80 1.90
C MET A 40 -7.24 -5.99 2.86
N SER A 41 -8.03 -7.04 2.56
CA SER A 41 -7.99 -8.26 3.37
C SER A 41 -6.61 -8.93 3.31
N VAL A 42 -6.20 -9.61 4.39
CA VAL A 42 -4.93 -10.36 4.44
C VAL A 42 -4.85 -11.41 3.32
N GLY A 43 -5.97 -12.03 2.96
CA GLY A 43 -6.03 -13.00 1.86
C GLY A 43 -5.69 -12.35 0.51
N THR A 44 -6.27 -11.18 0.26
CA THR A 44 -6.00 -10.37 -0.94
C THR A 44 -4.57 -9.83 -0.94
N ALA A 45 -4.06 -9.37 0.19
CA ALA A 45 -2.67 -8.91 0.32
C ALA A 45 -1.66 -9.99 -0.08
N LYS A 46 -1.89 -11.24 0.35
CA LYS A 46 -1.09 -12.41 -0.07
C LYS A 46 -1.23 -12.73 -1.56
N GLN A 47 -2.40 -12.52 -2.15
CA GLN A 47 -2.57 -12.67 -3.60
C GLN A 47 -1.80 -11.59 -4.34
N PHE A 48 -1.94 -10.33 -3.91
CA PHE A 48 -1.25 -9.19 -4.47
C PHE A 48 0.26 -9.38 -4.45
N SER A 49 0.84 -9.82 -3.32
CA SER A 49 2.29 -10.07 -3.20
C SER A 49 2.81 -11.05 -4.26
N ARG A 50 2.04 -12.10 -4.57
CA ARG A 50 2.35 -13.06 -5.65
C ARG A 50 2.27 -12.43 -7.05
N ILE A 51 1.32 -11.52 -7.27
CA ILE A 51 1.15 -10.82 -8.56
C ILE A 51 2.37 -9.95 -8.84
N VAL A 52 2.81 -9.17 -7.85
CA VAL A 52 3.93 -8.22 -8.01
C VAL A 52 5.31 -8.85 -7.80
N LYS A 53 5.36 -10.12 -7.37
CA LYS A 53 6.59 -10.86 -7.04
C LYS A 53 7.45 -10.14 -5.98
N VAL A 54 6.79 -9.60 -4.97
CA VAL A 54 7.40 -8.94 -3.80
C VAL A 54 6.89 -9.66 -2.56
N GLU A 55 7.75 -9.83 -1.56
CA GLU A 55 7.34 -10.48 -0.32
C GLU A 55 6.28 -9.66 0.41
N VAL A 56 5.29 -10.31 1.03
CA VAL A 56 4.19 -9.58 1.70
C VAL A 56 4.69 -8.67 2.82
N ASN A 57 5.83 -9.03 3.43
CA ASN A 57 6.48 -8.26 4.50
C ASN A 57 7.23 -7.01 3.99
N GLU A 58 7.47 -6.93 2.68
CA GLU A 58 8.11 -5.80 2.02
C GLU A 58 7.10 -4.77 1.51
N ILE A 59 5.80 -5.10 1.54
CA ILE A 59 4.72 -4.22 1.09
C ILE A 59 4.07 -3.56 2.32
N PHE A 60 3.95 -2.23 2.29
CA PHE A 60 3.36 -1.43 3.36
C PHE A 60 1.84 -1.38 3.18
N PHE A 61 1.13 -2.15 4.01
CA PHE A 61 -0.34 -2.20 4.07
C PHE A 61 -0.93 -1.40 5.24
N GLU A 62 -0.10 -0.68 6.00
CA GLU A 62 -0.56 0.21 7.07
C GLU A 62 -0.64 1.65 6.56
N ASP A 63 -1.55 2.43 7.13
CA ASP A 63 -1.68 3.85 6.82
C ASP A 63 -0.49 4.66 7.38
N GLN A 64 -0.09 5.73 6.70
CA GLN A 64 0.99 6.65 7.11
C GLN A 64 0.66 7.45 8.40
N SER A 65 -0.48 7.17 9.06
CA SER A 65 -1.01 7.90 10.21
C SER A 65 -0.13 7.99 11.47
N ASN A 66 1.00 7.29 11.55
CA ASN A 66 1.91 7.37 12.71
C ASN A 66 3.24 8.09 12.47
N LEU A 67 3.51 8.65 11.29
CA LEU A 67 4.78 9.36 11.03
C LEU A 67 4.75 10.88 11.28
N ILE A 68 3.62 11.45 11.74
CA ILE A 68 3.52 12.89 12.12
C ILE A 68 3.15 13.06 13.60
N ARG A 69 3.82 12.35 14.52
CA ARG A 69 3.79 12.71 15.96
C ARG A 69 5.17 12.89 16.59
N GLN A 70 6.22 13.06 15.79
CA GLN A 70 7.53 13.53 16.26
C GLN A 70 8.07 14.64 15.35
N ASN A 71 7.43 15.80 15.39
CA ASN A 71 8.17 17.05 15.35
C ASN A 71 7.92 17.72 16.70
N GLY A 72 8.87 17.47 17.60
CA GLY A 72 8.90 18.03 18.95
C GLY A 72 8.90 19.55 18.90
N GLY A 73 8.30 20.14 19.94
CA GLY A 73 8.15 21.57 20.05
C GLY A 73 9.47 22.32 20.01
N GLU A 74 9.58 23.26 19.07
CA GLU A 74 10.40 24.45 19.26
C GLU A 74 9.57 25.46 20.07
N GLN A 75 9.52 25.23 21.39
CA GLN A 75 9.39 26.32 22.36
C GLN A 75 10.59 26.21 23.30
N TYR A 76 11.69 26.83 22.92
CA TYR A 76 12.64 27.37 23.88
C TYR A 76 12.89 28.83 23.53
N VAL A 77 12.25 29.66 24.34
CA VAL A 77 12.59 31.07 24.53
C VAL A 77 13.98 31.16 25.13
N GLY A 78 14.81 32.04 24.56
CA GLY A 78 16.00 32.60 25.18
C GLY A 78 15.85 34.11 25.23
#